data_AF-A0A510UNY1-F1
#
_entry.id   AF-A0A510UNY1-F1
#
_cell.length_a   1.000
_cell.length_b   1.000
_cell.length_c   1.000
_cell.angle_alpha   90.00
_cell.angle_beta   90.00
_cell.angle_gamma   90.00
#
_symmetry.space_group_name_H-M   'P 1'
#
loop_
_entity.id
_entity.type
_entity.pdbx_description
1 polymer ?
#
loop_
_entity_poly.entity_id
_entity_poly.type
_entity_poly.pdbx_seq_one_letter_code
_entity_poly.pdbx_strand_id
1 'polypeptide(L)'
;MSSLVERPSGVLLTCGAALAAAALIGACATADAGGRATTAEQLETLAGLVDVTPSPELHGPVLTAGTVVGAGAGVPVVAMAWPDDATLGEMQIGDDVKLIPIAATLTGSEGRFELVADPVAVAALTGGSEVTVNFDVQVIGADPLAQWSTSAVLSPQIAADDSLEHPLADDITIEADAPQTVDELTAGR
;
A
#
# COMPACT_ATOMS: atom_id res chain seq x y z
N MET A 1 -56.63 -6.74 -39.80
CA MET A 1 -56.41 -5.40 -40.40
C MET A 1 -54.99 -5.35 -40.88
N SER A 2 -54.83 -5.42 -42.20
CA SER A 2 -53.58 -5.54 -42.93
C SER A 2 -52.92 -4.17 -43.11
N SER A 3 -51.60 -4.08 -42.96
CA SER A 3 -50.82 -3.10 -43.71
C SER A 3 -49.41 -3.65 -43.95
N LEU A 4 -49.25 -4.19 -45.15
CA LEU A 4 -47.99 -4.37 -45.87
C LEU A 4 -47.62 -3.00 -46.46
N VAL A 5 -46.38 -2.55 -46.30
CA VAL A 5 -45.79 -1.52 -47.17
C VAL A 5 -44.36 -1.91 -47.53
N GLU A 6 -44.11 -1.78 -48.83
CA GLU A 6 -43.01 -2.29 -49.62
C GLU A 6 -41.65 -1.60 -49.42
N ARG A 7 -40.61 -2.35 -49.79
CA ARG A 7 -39.21 -1.92 -49.98
C ARG A 7 -39.09 -0.94 -51.15
N PRO A 8 -37.96 -0.20 -51.20
CA PRO A 8 -37.20 -0.23 -52.45
C PRO A 8 -35.73 -0.59 -52.25
N SER A 9 -35.31 -1.51 -53.12
CA SER A 9 -33.93 -1.86 -53.44
C SER A 9 -33.20 -0.69 -54.10
N GLY A 10 -31.94 -0.48 -53.73
CA GLY A 10 -31.03 0.43 -54.43
C GLY A 10 -29.61 -0.13 -54.40
N VAL A 11 -29.25 -0.89 -55.44
CA VAL A 11 -27.87 -1.31 -55.73
C VAL A 11 -27.25 -0.24 -56.60
N LEU A 12 -26.04 0.24 -56.27
CA LEU A 12 -25.11 0.77 -57.26
C LEU A 12 -23.65 0.41 -56.91
N LEU A 13 -23.04 -0.21 -57.90
CA LEU A 13 -21.68 -0.71 -58.05
C LEU A 13 -20.77 0.44 -58.55
N THR A 14 -19.49 0.50 -58.15
CA THR A 14 -18.28 0.87 -58.93
C THR A 14 -17.12 1.24 -57.97
N CYS A 15 -16.02 0.46 -57.95
CA CYS A 15 -14.76 0.61 -58.72
C CYS A 15 -13.86 1.77 -58.29
N GLY A 16 -12.63 1.47 -57.86
CA GLY A 16 -11.48 2.38 -58.02
C GLY A 16 -10.49 2.41 -56.87
N ALA A 17 -9.33 1.77 -57.07
CA ALA A 17 -8.19 1.73 -56.16
C ALA A 17 -7.37 3.03 -56.17
N ALA A 18 -6.68 3.35 -55.06
CA ALA A 18 -5.34 3.96 -55.10
C ALA A 18 -4.63 3.81 -53.74
N LEU A 19 -3.47 3.16 -53.77
CA LEU A 19 -2.41 3.24 -52.77
C LEU A 19 -1.90 4.69 -52.65
N ALA A 20 -1.67 5.17 -51.43
CA ALA A 20 -0.58 6.11 -51.14
C ALA A 20 -0.13 5.93 -49.69
N ALA A 21 0.97 5.19 -49.53
CA ALA A 21 1.75 5.14 -48.31
C ALA A 21 2.46 6.48 -48.11
N ALA A 22 2.12 7.17 -47.03
CA ALA A 22 3.00 8.14 -46.39
C ALA A 22 3.03 7.78 -44.90
N ALA A 23 3.77 6.72 -44.60
CA ALA A 23 4.16 6.40 -43.24
C ALA A 23 5.07 7.55 -42.75
N LEU A 24 4.45 8.56 -42.15
CA LEU A 24 5.10 9.40 -41.15
C LEU A 24 5.43 8.47 -39.97
N ILE A 25 6.51 7.71 -40.14
CA ILE A 25 7.31 7.19 -39.03
C ILE A 25 7.98 8.44 -38.46
N GLY A 26 7.17 9.27 -37.79
CA GLY A 26 7.69 10.14 -36.77
C GLY A 26 8.40 9.20 -35.82
N ALA A 27 9.72 9.34 -35.74
CA ALA A 27 10.47 8.81 -34.64
C ALA A 27 9.83 9.42 -33.39
N CYS A 28 8.84 8.72 -32.84
CA CYS A 28 8.54 8.78 -31.43
C CYS A 28 9.86 8.34 -30.81
N ALA A 29 10.74 9.31 -30.57
CA ALA A 29 11.70 9.21 -29.50
C ALA A 29 10.87 8.67 -28.35
N THR A 30 11.12 7.42 -27.98
CA THR A 30 10.67 6.87 -26.72
C THR A 30 11.14 7.90 -25.72
N ALA A 31 10.21 8.74 -25.25
CA ALA A 31 10.47 9.60 -24.13
C ALA A 31 11.07 8.66 -23.11
N ASP A 32 12.34 8.91 -22.79
CA ASP A 32 13.09 8.17 -21.80
C ASP A 32 12.24 8.27 -20.54
N ALA A 33 11.39 7.27 -20.34
CA ALA A 33 10.54 7.16 -19.19
C ALA A 33 11.54 6.86 -18.12
N GLY A 34 12.03 7.92 -17.45
CA GLY A 34 12.98 7.81 -16.35
C GLY A 34 12.52 6.63 -15.51
N GLY A 35 13.37 5.59 -15.48
CA GLY A 35 12.96 4.26 -15.05
C GLY A 35 12.26 4.39 -13.70
N ARG A 36 10.98 4.03 -13.63
CA ARG A 36 10.25 3.97 -12.36
C ARG A 36 11.05 3.05 -11.44
N ALA A 37 11.27 3.46 -10.20
CA ALA A 37 11.95 2.64 -9.21
C ALA A 37 11.29 1.25 -9.18
N THR A 38 12.12 0.23 -9.11
CA THR A 38 11.68 -1.15 -8.91
C THR A 38 11.05 -1.29 -7.53
N THR A 39 10.17 -2.28 -7.34
CA THR A 39 9.58 -2.54 -6.02
C THR A 39 10.64 -2.77 -4.93
N ALA A 40 11.78 -3.39 -5.28
CA ALA A 40 12.89 -3.57 -4.35
C ALA A 40 13.51 -2.23 -3.92
N GLU A 41 13.76 -1.31 -4.85
CA GLU A 41 14.28 0.03 -4.54
C GLU A 41 13.28 0.85 -3.70
N GLN A 42 11.97 0.69 -3.96
CA GLN A 42 10.92 1.32 -3.16
C GLN A 42 10.85 0.76 -1.74
N LEU A 43 11.04 -0.55 -1.55
CA LEU A 43 11.10 -1.19 -0.23
C LEU A 43 12.35 -0.77 0.55
N GLU A 44 13.51 -0.69 -0.11
CA GLU A 44 14.74 -0.18 0.51
C GLU A 44 14.55 1.29 0.96
N THR A 45 13.91 2.09 0.11
CA THR A 45 13.57 3.49 0.45
C THR A 45 12.62 3.55 1.64
N LEU A 46 11.58 2.70 1.68
CA LEU A 46 10.67 2.60 2.81
C LEU A 46 11.43 2.22 4.10
N ALA A 47 12.28 1.19 4.06
CA ALA A 47 13.09 0.77 5.20
C ALA A 47 13.91 1.94 5.77
N GLY A 48 14.52 2.76 4.91
CA GLY A 48 15.24 3.96 5.31
C GLY A 48 14.37 5.08 5.90
N LEU A 49 13.06 5.08 5.64
CA LEU A 49 12.11 6.06 6.20
C LEU A 49 11.59 5.67 7.58
N VAL A 50 11.39 4.37 7.84
CA VAL A 50 10.67 3.89 9.03
C VAL A 50 11.50 3.01 9.97
N ASP A 51 12.77 2.74 9.65
CA ASP A 51 13.71 1.99 10.51
C ASP A 51 13.18 0.62 10.99
N VAL A 52 12.44 -0.06 10.11
CA VAL A 52 11.97 -1.44 10.27
C VAL A 52 12.17 -2.23 8.99
N THR A 53 12.32 -3.54 9.11
CA THR A 53 12.39 -4.43 7.95
C THR A 53 11.03 -4.48 7.25
N PRO A 54 10.93 -4.22 5.94
CA PRO A 54 9.65 -4.28 5.24
C PRO A 54 9.03 -5.69 5.26
N SER A 55 7.70 -5.76 5.37
CA SER A 55 6.95 -7.01 5.52
C SER A 55 7.21 -8.07 4.43
N PRO A 56 7.42 -7.74 3.14
CA PRO A 56 7.78 -8.74 2.14
C PRO A 56 9.12 -9.46 2.37
N GLU A 57 9.98 -8.92 3.24
CA GLU A 57 11.29 -9.50 3.60
C GLU A 57 11.25 -10.30 4.91
N LEU A 58 10.10 -10.30 5.60
CA LEU A 58 9.92 -10.97 6.88
C LEU A 58 9.21 -12.33 6.72
N HIS A 59 9.55 -13.25 7.61
CA HIS A 59 8.83 -14.50 7.82
C HIS A 59 8.08 -14.40 9.14
N GLY A 60 6.77 -14.67 9.12
CA GLY A 60 5.92 -14.59 10.29
C GLY A 60 4.45 -14.49 9.92
N PRO A 61 3.55 -14.43 10.92
CA PRO A 61 2.14 -14.23 10.67
C PRO A 61 1.88 -12.83 10.15
N VAL A 62 0.82 -12.71 9.35
CA VAL A 62 0.26 -11.41 9.00
C VAL A 62 -0.24 -10.75 10.30
N LEU A 63 0.32 -9.59 10.63
CA LEU A 63 -0.19 -8.74 11.71
C LEU A 63 -1.61 -8.26 11.37
N THR A 64 -1.76 -7.69 10.18
CA THR A 64 -3.04 -7.23 9.62
C THR A 64 -2.91 -7.11 8.10
N ALA A 65 -4.00 -7.33 7.39
CA ALA A 65 -4.11 -7.12 5.96
C ALA A 65 -5.24 -6.16 5.67
N GLY A 66 -5.27 -5.61 4.46
CA GLY A 66 -6.33 -4.70 4.11
C GLY A 66 -6.24 -4.11 2.72
N THR A 67 -7.05 -3.08 2.51
CA THR A 67 -7.07 -2.29 1.29
C THR A 67 -7.12 -0.81 1.62
N VAL A 68 -6.29 -0.02 0.95
CA VAL A 68 -6.36 1.44 0.97
C VAL A 68 -7.17 1.91 -0.25
N VAL A 69 -8.37 2.41 -0.01
CA VAL A 69 -9.22 2.99 -1.05
C VAL A 69 -8.62 4.32 -1.49
N GLY A 70 -8.43 4.49 -2.80
CA GLY A 70 -7.77 5.66 -3.38
C GLY A 70 -6.28 5.46 -3.63
N ALA A 71 -5.69 4.35 -3.18
CA ALA A 71 -4.28 4.01 -3.44
C ALA A 71 -4.09 3.14 -4.68
N GLY A 72 -2.97 3.36 -5.37
CA GLY A 72 -2.38 2.44 -6.34
C GLY A 72 -1.20 1.67 -5.74
N ALA A 73 -0.36 1.08 -6.58
CA ALA A 73 0.86 0.40 -6.12
C ALA A 73 1.91 1.39 -5.58
N GLY A 74 2.65 0.98 -4.55
CA GLY A 74 3.80 1.73 -4.02
C GLY A 74 3.44 2.81 -3.00
N VAL A 75 2.22 2.81 -2.46
CA VAL A 75 1.83 3.67 -1.34
C VAL A 75 2.30 2.99 -0.04
N PRO A 76 3.06 3.70 0.82
CA PRO A 76 3.55 3.16 2.09
C PRO A 76 2.44 3.04 3.14
N VAL A 77 2.38 1.86 3.75
CA VAL A 77 1.49 1.55 4.88
C VAL A 77 2.35 1.06 6.04
N VAL A 78 2.13 1.61 7.23
CA VAL A 78 2.99 1.37 8.40
C VAL A 78 2.13 1.14 9.63
N ALA A 79 2.46 0.12 10.43
CA ALA A 79 1.88 -0.06 11.75
C ALA A 79 2.78 0.62 12.80
N MET A 80 2.19 1.57 13.54
CA MET A 80 2.83 2.38 14.56
C MET A 80 2.28 1.99 15.94
N ALA A 81 3.08 1.30 16.73
CA ALA A 81 2.72 0.90 18.09
C ALA A 81 2.74 2.07 19.07
N TRP A 82 1.75 2.08 19.95
CA TRP A 82 1.68 2.96 21.11
C TRP A 82 2.56 2.43 22.24
N PRO A 83 3.08 3.32 23.11
CA PRO A 83 3.66 2.90 24.39
C PRO A 83 2.64 2.14 25.25
N ASP A 84 3.14 1.39 26.22
CA ASP A 84 2.28 0.69 27.17
C ASP A 84 1.55 1.65 28.13
N ASP A 85 0.50 1.14 28.78
CA ASP A 85 -0.33 1.92 29.70
C ASP A 85 0.46 2.50 30.88
N ALA A 86 1.54 1.82 31.30
CA ALA A 86 2.40 2.30 32.36
C ALA A 86 3.14 3.56 31.92
N THR A 87 3.75 3.53 30.73
CA THR A 87 4.44 4.67 30.12
C THR A 87 3.46 5.81 29.87
N LEU A 88 2.29 5.53 29.29
CA LEU A 88 1.25 6.55 29.05
C LEU A 88 0.72 7.16 30.36
N GLY A 89 0.62 6.37 31.43
CA GLY A 89 0.18 6.83 32.75
C GLY A 89 1.18 7.74 33.46
N GLU A 90 2.45 7.72 33.06
CA GLU A 90 3.50 8.62 33.55
C GLU A 90 3.57 9.95 32.79
N MET A 91 2.92 10.03 31.62
CA MET A 91 2.92 11.22 30.78
C MET A 91 1.89 12.27 31.23
N GLN A 92 2.19 13.53 30.93
CA GLN A 92 1.33 14.67 31.18
C GLN A 92 0.58 15.11 29.92
N ILE A 93 -0.54 15.80 30.09
CA ILE A 93 -1.25 16.42 28.97
C ILE A 93 -0.31 17.42 28.29
N GLY A 94 -0.08 17.23 27.00
CA GLY A 94 0.83 18.06 26.20
C GLY A 94 2.21 17.43 25.97
N ASP A 95 2.50 16.28 26.60
CA ASP A 95 3.70 15.51 26.30
C ASP A 95 3.55 14.80 24.95
N ASP A 96 4.64 14.76 24.17
CA ASP A 96 4.70 14.07 22.90
C ASP A 96 4.77 12.55 23.11
N VAL A 97 3.82 11.81 22.53
CA VAL A 97 3.82 10.35 22.53
C VAL A 97 4.66 9.85 21.36
N LYS A 98 5.79 9.20 21.66
CA LYS A 98 6.60 8.55 20.63
C LYS A 98 5.95 7.23 20.22
N LEU A 99 5.42 7.17 19.00
CA LEU A 99 5.01 5.93 18.37
C LEU A 99 6.22 5.17 17.82
N ILE A 100 6.15 3.84 17.85
CA ILE A 100 7.23 2.95 17.42
C ILE A 100 6.76 2.18 16.18
N PRO A 101 7.43 2.30 15.03
CA PRO A 101 7.09 1.47 13.87
C PRO A 101 7.37 0.00 14.20
N ILE A 102 6.41 -0.87 13.90
CA ILE A 102 6.53 -2.32 14.14
C ILE A 102 6.31 -3.14 12.87
N ALA A 103 5.74 -2.57 11.81
CA ALA A 103 5.59 -3.21 10.51
C ALA A 103 5.51 -2.14 9.43
N ALA A 104 5.99 -2.44 8.22
CA ALA A 104 5.87 -1.54 7.09
C ALA A 104 5.79 -2.30 5.78
N THR A 105 4.96 -1.82 4.85
CA THR A 105 4.77 -2.45 3.55
C THR A 105 4.39 -1.42 2.49
N LEU A 106 4.30 -1.86 1.24
CA LEU A 106 3.78 -1.09 0.13
C LEU A 106 2.47 -1.70 -0.35
N THR A 107 1.52 -0.86 -0.74
CA THR A 107 0.33 -1.33 -1.44
C THR A 107 0.67 -1.94 -2.80
N GLY A 108 -0.12 -2.92 -3.22
CA GLY A 108 -0.18 -3.42 -4.58
C GLY A 108 -1.03 -2.54 -5.49
N SER A 109 -1.22 -2.95 -6.75
CA SER A 109 -1.93 -2.17 -7.78
C SER A 109 -3.39 -1.85 -7.46
N GLU A 110 -4.02 -2.63 -6.60
CA GLU A 110 -5.41 -2.46 -6.16
C GLU A 110 -5.52 -1.82 -4.77
N GLY A 111 -4.42 -1.25 -4.24
CA GLY A 111 -4.39 -0.69 -2.88
C GLY A 111 -4.31 -1.73 -1.77
N ARG A 112 -4.24 -3.03 -2.11
CA ARG A 112 -4.11 -4.14 -1.14
C ARG A 112 -2.74 -4.12 -0.45
N PHE A 113 -2.70 -4.50 0.82
CA PHE A 113 -1.46 -4.63 1.59
C PHE A 113 -1.55 -5.76 2.61
N GLU A 114 -0.39 -6.25 3.01
CA GLU A 114 -0.20 -7.19 4.13
C GLU A 114 0.97 -6.68 4.97
N LEU A 115 0.74 -6.55 6.28
CA LEU A 115 1.75 -6.16 7.25
C LEU A 115 2.16 -7.39 8.06
N VAL A 116 3.46 -7.61 8.15
CA VAL A 116 4.12 -8.59 9.02
C VAL A 116 4.98 -7.80 10.01
N ALA A 117 4.85 -8.10 11.30
CA ALA A 117 5.56 -7.38 12.34
C ALA A 117 7.05 -7.76 12.37
N ASP A 118 7.94 -6.77 12.46
CA ASP A 118 9.38 -6.97 12.62
C ASP A 118 9.67 -7.51 14.04
N PRO A 119 10.18 -8.75 14.18
CA PRO A 119 10.45 -9.34 15.48
C PRO A 119 11.46 -8.55 16.33
N VAL A 120 12.38 -7.81 15.70
CA VAL A 120 13.37 -6.96 16.39
C VAL A 120 12.68 -5.74 16.98
N ALA A 121 11.80 -5.09 16.22
CA ALA A 121 11.00 -3.96 16.70
C ALA A 121 10.05 -4.40 17.83
N VAL A 122 9.39 -5.55 17.67
CA VAL A 122 8.54 -6.14 18.71
C VAL A 122 9.34 -6.47 19.97
N ALA A 123 10.56 -7.02 19.85
CA ALA A 123 11.40 -7.30 21.01
C ALA A 123 11.80 -6.03 21.78
N ALA A 124 12.12 -4.95 21.07
CA ALA A 124 12.42 -3.66 21.67
C ALA A 124 11.19 -3.06 22.38
N LEU A 125 10.00 -3.21 21.79
CA LEU A 125 8.75 -2.72 22.34
C LEU A 125 8.30 -3.49 23.59
N THR A 126 8.30 -4.83 23.54
CA THR A 126 7.69 -5.67 24.58
C THR A 126 8.68 -6.17 25.64
N GLY A 127 9.97 -5.84 25.50
CA GLY A 127 11.03 -6.40 26.33
C GLY A 127 11.13 -7.92 26.22
N GLY A 128 10.63 -8.50 25.12
CA GLY A 128 10.57 -9.95 24.88
C GLY A 128 9.40 -10.67 25.53
N SER A 129 8.48 -9.95 26.19
CA SER A 129 7.27 -10.55 26.77
C SER A 129 6.13 -10.61 25.76
N GLU A 130 5.18 -11.52 26.01
CA GLU A 130 3.90 -11.56 25.31
C GLU A 130 2.93 -10.56 25.95
N VAL A 131 2.53 -9.55 25.19
CA VAL A 131 1.64 -8.47 25.66
C VAL A 131 0.66 -8.06 24.55
N THR A 132 -0.45 -7.45 24.93
CA THR A 132 -1.32 -6.77 23.97
C THR A 132 -0.70 -5.44 23.58
N VAL A 133 -0.49 -5.22 22.28
CA VAL A 133 0.05 -3.99 21.71
C VAL A 133 -1.06 -3.27 20.97
N ASN A 134 -1.30 -2.01 21.35
CA ASN A 134 -2.16 -1.10 20.59
C ASN A 134 -1.33 -0.44 19.49
N PHE A 135 -1.85 -0.38 18.27
CA PHE A 135 -1.14 0.23 17.15
C PHE A 135 -2.10 0.88 16.15
N ASP A 136 -1.59 1.89 15.46
CA ASP A 136 -2.27 2.53 14.33
C ASP A 136 -1.65 2.05 13.02
N VAL A 137 -2.48 1.58 12.11
CA VAL A 137 -2.09 1.39 10.71
C VAL A 137 -2.28 2.72 9.99
N GLN A 138 -1.20 3.29 9.49
CA GLN A 138 -1.15 4.61 8.87
C GLN A 138 -0.76 4.51 7.40
N VAL A 139 -1.43 5.29 6.55
CA VAL A 139 -1.04 5.51 5.15
C VAL A 139 -0.18 6.76 5.11
N ILE A 140 1.13 6.61 4.88
CA ILE A 140 2.05 7.76 4.85
C ILE A 140 1.85 8.53 3.54
N GLY A 141 1.78 9.86 3.62
CA GLY A 141 1.60 10.72 2.45
C GLY A 141 0.16 10.96 2.04
N ALA A 142 -0.82 10.59 2.87
CA ALA A 142 -2.20 11.03 2.74
C ALA A 142 -2.44 12.34 3.51
N ASP A 143 -3.24 13.26 2.96
CA ASP A 143 -3.70 14.48 3.63
C ASP A 143 -5.24 14.62 3.47
N PRO A 144 -6.03 14.52 4.57
CA PRO A 144 -5.60 14.30 5.95
C PRO A 144 -4.97 12.91 6.17
N LEU A 145 -4.24 12.75 7.29
CA LEU A 145 -3.66 11.46 7.68
C LEU A 145 -4.77 10.39 7.75
N ALA A 146 -4.63 9.36 6.91
CA ALA A 146 -5.53 8.22 6.88
C ALA A 146 -4.97 7.11 7.77
N GLN A 147 -5.73 6.71 8.80
CA GLN A 147 -5.29 5.71 9.77
C GLN A 147 -6.44 4.86 10.31
N TRP A 148 -6.07 3.70 10.87
CA TRP A 148 -6.98 2.79 11.57
C TRP A 148 -6.31 2.24 12.83
N SER A 149 -6.97 2.36 13.98
CA SER A 149 -6.45 1.86 15.26
C SER A 149 -6.94 0.44 15.55
N THR A 150 -6.04 -0.42 15.99
CA THR A 150 -6.37 -1.80 16.40
C THR A 150 -5.36 -2.29 17.45
N SER A 151 -5.46 -3.57 17.83
CA SER A 151 -4.57 -4.21 18.79
C SER A 151 -4.34 -5.67 18.46
N ALA A 152 -3.17 -6.20 18.83
CA ALA A 152 -2.86 -7.63 18.72
C ALA A 152 -2.02 -8.10 19.92
N VAL A 153 -2.08 -9.40 20.22
CA VAL A 153 -1.15 -10.03 21.17
C VAL A 153 0.15 -10.31 20.45
N LEU A 154 1.25 -9.72 20.93
CA LEU A 154 2.57 -9.80 20.30
C LEU A 154 3.65 -10.20 21.30
N SER A 155 4.58 -11.01 20.80
CA SER A 155 5.89 -11.29 21.36
C SER A 155 6.85 -11.49 20.18
N PRO A 156 8.18 -11.42 20.37
CA PRO A 156 9.13 -11.71 19.30
C PRO A 156 8.97 -13.12 18.73
N GLN A 157 8.54 -14.07 19.57
CA GLN A 157 8.27 -15.45 19.14
C GLN A 157 7.04 -15.51 18.25
N ILE A 158 5.95 -14.84 18.63
CA ILE A 158 4.73 -14.77 17.80
C ILE A 158 5.03 -14.08 16.46
N ALA A 159 5.77 -12.97 16.48
CA ALA A 159 6.10 -12.23 15.26
C ALA A 159 6.95 -13.03 14.26
N ALA A 160 7.68 -14.05 14.73
CA ALA A 160 8.50 -14.94 13.91
C ALA A 160 7.84 -16.31 13.63
N ASP A 161 6.61 -16.55 14.12
CA ASP A 161 5.94 -17.85 14.01
C ASP A 161 5.15 -17.97 12.69
N ASP A 162 5.80 -18.53 11.67
CA ASP A 162 5.20 -18.76 10.35
C ASP A 162 4.16 -19.89 10.31
N SER A 163 3.90 -20.57 11.43
CA SER A 163 2.88 -21.62 11.52
C SER A 163 1.46 -21.06 11.75
N LEU A 164 1.35 -19.78 12.09
CA LEU A 164 0.07 -19.11 12.31
C LEU A 164 -0.54 -18.67 10.98
N GLU A 165 -1.58 -19.40 10.55
CA GLU A 165 -2.22 -19.21 9.24
C GLU A 165 -3.23 -18.04 9.20
N HIS A 166 -3.54 -17.43 10.34
CA HIS A 166 -4.54 -16.36 10.45
C HIS A 166 -3.92 -15.02 10.82
N PRO A 167 -4.41 -13.91 10.25
CA PRO A 167 -4.03 -12.58 10.69
C PRO A 167 -4.22 -12.40 12.20
N LEU A 168 -3.27 -11.73 12.85
CA LEU A 168 -3.31 -11.47 14.30
C LEU A 168 -4.33 -10.40 14.68
N ALA A 169 -4.68 -9.53 13.74
CA ALA A 169 -5.74 -8.54 13.84
C ALA A 169 -6.62 -8.60 12.59
N ASP A 170 -7.81 -8.01 12.69
CA ASP A 170 -8.82 -8.02 11.63
C ASP A 170 -8.32 -7.41 10.31
N ASP A 171 -8.96 -7.80 9.21
CA ASP A 171 -8.81 -7.14 7.91
C ASP A 171 -9.43 -5.74 7.96
N ILE A 172 -8.71 -4.77 7.39
CA ILE A 172 -9.12 -3.36 7.46
C ILE A 172 -9.27 -2.71 6.09
N THR A 173 -10.12 -1.67 6.04
CA THR A 173 -10.26 -0.79 4.88
C THR A 173 -9.99 0.64 5.33
N ILE A 174 -9.04 1.31 4.68
CA ILE A 174 -8.66 2.69 4.97
C ILE A 174 -8.99 3.55 3.75
N GLU A 175 -9.74 4.63 3.94
CA GLU A 175 -9.97 5.62 2.89
C GLU A 175 -8.87 6.67 2.92
N ALA A 176 -8.18 6.86 1.80
CA ALA A 176 -7.12 7.87 1.66
C ALA A 176 -7.35 8.69 0.39
N ASP A 177 -7.47 10.01 0.55
CA ASP A 177 -7.58 10.93 -0.58
C ASP A 177 -6.18 11.25 -1.13
N ALA A 178 -5.95 10.86 -2.39
CA ALA A 178 -4.70 11.11 -3.13
C ALA A 178 -3.40 10.74 -2.35
N PRO A 179 -3.27 9.49 -1.85
CA PRO A 179 -2.07 9.09 -1.12
C PRO A 179 -0.84 9.10 -2.03
N GLN A 180 0.26 9.61 -1.50
CA GLN A 180 1.54 9.66 -2.20
C GLN A 180 2.27 8.30 -2.15
N THR A 181 2.93 7.96 -3.24
CA THR A 181 3.87 6.84 -3.31
C THR A 181 5.19 7.18 -2.63
N VAL A 182 5.99 6.16 -2.32
CA VAL A 182 7.34 6.35 -1.74
C VAL A 182 8.23 7.25 -2.61
N ASP A 183 8.14 7.11 -3.94
CA ASP A 183 8.91 7.95 -4.88
C ASP A 183 8.50 9.42 -4.79
N GLU A 184 7.20 9.69 -4.66
CA GLU A 184 6.67 11.05 -4.53
C GLU A 184 7.04 11.68 -3.18
N LEU A 185 7.03 10.88 -2.10
CA LEU A 185 7.45 11.33 -0.77
C LEU A 185 8.92 11.72 -0.71
N THR A 186 9.78 11.01 -1.45
CA THR A 186 11.21 11.29 -1.48
C THR A 186 11.59 12.41 -2.44
N ALA A 187 10.85 12.58 -3.54
CA ALA A 187 11.06 13.69 -4.47
C ALA A 187 10.72 15.07 -3.87
N GLY A 188 9.90 15.13 -2.81
CA GLY A 188 9.50 16.36 -2.13
C GLY A 188 10.42 16.81 -0.99
N ARG A 189 11.46 16.05 -0.64
CA ARG A 189 12.43 16.36 0.43
C ARG A 189 13.68 17.03 -0.13
#